data_AF-H5XZW4-F1
#
_entry.id   AF-H5XZW4-F1
#
_cell.length_a   1.000
_cell.length_b   1.000
_cell.length_c   1.000
_cell.angle_alpha   90.00
_cell.angle_beta   90.00
_cell.angle_gamma   90.00
#
_symmetry.space_group_name_H-M   'P 1'
#
loop_
_entity.id
_entity.type
_entity.pdbx_description
1 polymer ?
#
loop_
_entity_poly.entity_id
_entity_poly.type
_entity_poly.pdbx_seq_one_letter_code
_entity_poly.pdbx_strand_id
1 'polypeptide(L)'
;MNYIKEAENILWYYNDLYRSVENMNREIAKIVSRQSPSELNAISLEPTGVRGSGDADDNTYNLMFRLKTLTDNLNATMAELSKVDRILEDISQESGCELYGEVLREWYIERTPKDEIGPKIGYGRRNVYYIKDKAIKKFAVRHFGLDAVKAI
;
A
#
# COMPACT_ATOMS: atom_id res chain seq x y z
N MET A 1 -2.27 22.58 0.49
CA MET A 1 -1.89 21.16 0.37
C MET A 1 -0.64 21.09 -0.51
N ASN A 2 0.39 20.33 -0.14
CA ASN A 2 1.62 20.24 -0.93
C ASN A 2 1.64 18.90 -1.66
N TYR A 3 1.09 18.88 -2.87
CA TYR A 3 0.92 17.66 -3.66
C TYR A 3 2.23 17.00 -4.06
N ILE A 4 3.31 17.76 -4.21
CA ILE A 4 4.63 17.18 -4.46
C ILE A 4 5.09 16.39 -3.24
N LYS A 5 4.99 16.98 -2.05
CA LYS A 5 5.38 16.29 -0.81
C LYS A 5 4.51 15.06 -0.53
N GLU A 6 3.22 15.12 -0.87
CA GLU A 6 2.32 13.97 -0.74
C GLU A 6 2.67 12.86 -1.74
N ALA A 7 2.94 13.20 -3.00
CA ALA A 7 3.45 12.25 -3.99
C ALA A 7 4.76 11.59 -3.53
N GLU A 8 5.70 12.38 -2.98
CA GLU A 8 6.94 11.85 -2.41
C GLU A 8 6.67 10.88 -1.27
N ASN A 9 5.76 11.22 -0.35
CA ASN A 9 5.39 10.34 0.75
C ASN A 9 4.79 9.02 0.26
N ILE A 10 3.88 9.06 -0.72
CA ILE A 10 3.27 7.85 -1.28
C ILE A 10 4.34 6.90 -1.82
N LEU A 11 5.28 7.43 -2.61
CA LEU A 11 6.38 6.63 -3.16
C LEU A 11 7.35 6.15 -2.06
N TRP A 12 7.65 7.00 -1.08
CA TRP A 12 8.59 6.70 0.01
C TRP A 12 8.13 5.55 0.91
N TYR A 13 6.81 5.46 1.14
CA TYR A 13 6.17 4.43 1.97
C TYR A 13 5.62 3.27 1.15
N TYR A 14 5.87 3.20 -0.16
CA TYR A 14 5.38 2.13 -1.03
C TYR A 14 5.69 0.73 -0.48
N ASN A 15 6.93 0.47 -0.08
CA ASN A 15 7.35 -0.81 0.48
C ASN A 15 6.69 -1.12 1.84
N ASP A 16 6.41 -0.10 2.65
CA ASP A 16 5.70 -0.28 3.92
C ASP A 16 4.22 -0.57 3.69
N LEU A 17 3.59 0.04 2.68
CA LEU A 17 2.23 -0.30 2.25
C LEU A 17 2.15 -1.75 1.75
N TYR A 18 3.13 -2.19 0.95
CA TYR A 18 3.21 -3.58 0.51
C TYR A 18 3.31 -4.56 1.70
N ARG A 19 4.17 -4.27 2.67
CA ARG A 19 4.27 -5.07 3.91
C ARG A 19 2.99 -5.02 4.75
N SER A 20 2.29 -3.89 4.75
CA SER A 20 0.99 -3.74 5.41
C SER A 20 -0.05 -4.70 4.81
N VAL A 21 -0.07 -4.85 3.48
CA VAL A 21 -0.91 -5.84 2.78
C VAL A 21 -0.63 -7.26 3.27
N GLU A 22 0.64 -7.67 3.37
CA GLU A 22 1.00 -8.99 3.90
C GLU A 22 0.52 -9.18 5.35
N ASN A 23 0.70 -8.15 6.19
CA ASN A 23 0.29 -8.19 7.59
C ASN A 23 -1.23 -8.30 7.75
N MET A 24 -2.00 -7.52 6.98
CA MET A 24 -3.45 -7.59 6.99
C MET A 24 -3.96 -8.95 6.52
N ASN A 25 -3.36 -9.52 5.45
CA ASN A 25 -3.69 -10.87 4.98
C ASN A 25 -3.44 -11.94 6.05
N ARG A 26 -2.30 -11.88 6.74
CA ARG A 26 -2.00 -12.80 7.86
C ARG A 26 -3.01 -12.67 8.99
N GLU A 27 -3.44 -11.45 9.31
CA GLU A 27 -4.40 -11.22 10.38
C GLU A 27 -5.81 -11.68 10.01
N ILE A 28 -6.24 -11.43 8.77
CA ILE A 28 -7.50 -11.96 8.22
C ILE A 28 -7.50 -13.50 8.28
N ALA A 29 -6.42 -14.14 7.83
CA ALA A 29 -6.29 -15.59 7.87
C ALA A 29 -6.42 -16.17 9.28
N LYS A 30 -5.82 -15.53 10.30
CA LYS A 30 -5.97 -15.92 11.71
C LYS A 30 -7.39 -15.75 12.23
N ILE A 31 -8.09 -14.69 11.84
CA ILE A 31 -9.48 -14.46 12.24
C ILE A 31 -10.37 -15.56 11.64
N VAL A 32 -10.21 -15.85 10.34
CA VAL A 32 -10.97 -16.88 9.63
C VAL A 32 -10.67 -18.27 10.19
N SER A 33 -9.41 -18.60 10.47
CA SER A 33 -9.03 -19.92 11.01
C SER A 33 -9.61 -20.18 12.40
N ARG A 34 -9.80 -19.13 13.22
CA ARG A 34 -10.43 -19.24 14.55
C ARG A 34 -11.95 -19.38 14.49
N GLN A 35 -12.57 -18.94 13.40
CA GLN A 35 -14.02 -19.09 13.15
C GLN A 35 -14.36 -20.40 12.45
N SER A 36 -13.40 -21.03 11.77
CA SER A 36 -13.57 -22.37 11.22
C SER A 36 -13.63 -23.37 12.40
N PRO A 37 -14.69 -24.19 12.52
CA PRO A 37 -14.72 -25.26 13.50
C PRO A 37 -13.60 -26.23 13.14
N SER A 38 -12.47 -26.13 13.85
CA SER A 38 -11.47 -27.19 13.82
C SER A 38 -12.19 -28.43 14.32
N GLU A 39 -12.29 -29.45 13.47
CA GLU A 39 -12.93 -30.72 13.78
C GLU A 39 -12.50 -31.24 15.16
N LEU A 40 -13.49 -31.70 15.94
CA LEU A 40 -13.35 -32.70 16.99
C LEU A 40 -12.45 -32.36 18.18
N ASN A 41 -12.99 -31.60 19.13
CA ASN A 41 -12.91 -32.05 20.52
C ASN A 41 -14.29 -32.57 20.92
N ALA A 42 -14.51 -33.85 20.65
CA ALA A 42 -15.49 -34.67 21.32
C ALA A 42 -15.14 -34.70 22.82
N ILE A 43 -15.49 -33.63 23.54
CA ILE A 43 -15.58 -33.68 24.99
C ILE A 43 -17.07 -33.81 25.27
N SER A 44 -17.49 -35.04 25.55
CA SER A 44 -18.70 -35.28 26.31
C SER A 44 -18.54 -34.54 27.64
N LEU A 45 -19.15 -33.37 27.76
CA LEU A 45 -19.30 -32.65 29.02
C LEU A 45 -20.79 -32.67 29.37
N GLU A 46 -21.04 -33.36 30.48
CA GLU A 46 -22.31 -33.51 31.17
C GLU A 46 -23.07 -32.18 31.34
N PRO A 47 -24.41 -32.23 31.50
CA PRO A 47 -25.24 -31.03 31.57
C PRO A 47 -25.11 -30.37 32.94
N THR A 48 -24.00 -29.70 33.23
CA THR A 48 -23.92 -28.75 34.34
C THR A 48 -24.10 -27.35 33.78
N GLY A 49 -25.26 -26.76 34.09
CA GLY A 49 -25.66 -25.44 33.66
C GLY A 49 -24.61 -24.38 33.97
N VAL A 50 -24.11 -23.73 32.92
CA VAL A 50 -23.39 -22.47 33.01
C VAL A 50 -24.20 -21.43 32.27
N ARG A 51 -24.81 -20.51 33.04
CA ARG A 51 -25.35 -19.26 32.53
C ARG A 51 -24.17 -18.41 32.05
N GLY A 52 -24.14 -18.09 30.76
CA GLY A 52 -23.09 -17.27 30.17
C GLY A 52 -23.41 -16.86 28.73
N SER A 53 -24.59 -16.26 28.50
CA SER A 53 -25.03 -15.78 27.19
C SER A 53 -25.09 -14.24 27.18
N GLY A 54 -23.92 -13.61 27.30
CA GLY A 54 -23.77 -12.15 27.20
C GLY A 54 -22.47 -11.75 26.49
N ASP A 55 -21.37 -12.46 26.77
CA ASP A 55 -20.05 -12.10 26.22
C ASP A 55 -19.75 -12.73 24.85
N ALA A 56 -20.46 -13.79 24.44
CA ALA A 56 -20.20 -14.48 23.17
C ALA A 56 -20.65 -13.67 21.94
N ASP A 57 -21.77 -12.94 22.07
CA ASP A 57 -22.32 -12.12 20.98
C ASP A 57 -21.47 -10.87 20.75
N ASP A 58 -21.11 -10.14 21.82
CA ASP A 58 -20.24 -8.96 21.74
C ASP A 58 -18.86 -9.28 21.14
N ASN A 59 -18.27 -10.43 21.49
CA ASN A 59 -17.02 -10.90 20.89
C ASN A 59 -17.16 -11.23 19.39
N THR A 60 -18.30 -11.78 18.99
CA THR A 60 -18.57 -12.12 17.58
C THR A 60 -18.79 -10.86 16.73
N TYR A 61 -19.57 -9.90 17.23
CA TYR A 61 -19.78 -8.60 16.56
C TYR A 61 -18.47 -7.82 16.42
N ASN A 62 -17.64 -7.79 17.47
CA ASN A 62 -16.33 -7.15 17.43
C ASN A 62 -15.41 -7.79 16.37
N LEU A 63 -15.42 -9.13 16.29
CA LEU A 63 -14.61 -9.87 15.33
C LEU A 63 -15.05 -9.64 13.88
N MET A 64 -16.36 -9.63 13.62
CA MET A 64 -16.92 -9.31 12.30
C MET A 64 -16.60 -7.88 11.87
N PHE A 65 -16.76 -6.91 12.77
CA PHE A 65 -16.40 -5.52 12.50
C PHE A 65 -14.91 -5.39 12.17
N ARG A 66 -14.04 -6.01 12.98
CA ARG A 66 -12.60 -6.03 12.75
C ARG A 66 -12.23 -6.66 11.40
N LEU A 67 -12.86 -7.78 11.04
CA LEU A 67 -12.64 -8.44 9.76
C LEU A 67 -13.05 -7.54 8.59
N LYS A 68 -14.19 -6.86 8.70
CA LYS A 68 -14.65 -5.89 7.71
C LYS A 68 -13.65 -4.74 7.55
N THR A 69 -13.22 -4.12 8.65
CA THR A 69 -12.24 -3.02 8.61
C THR A 69 -10.91 -3.44 7.99
N LEU A 70 -10.39 -4.63 8.36
CA LEU A 70 -9.16 -5.16 7.76
C LEU A 70 -9.31 -5.41 6.27
N THR A 71 -10.43 -6.00 5.84
CA THR A 71 -10.72 -6.26 4.43
C THR A 71 -10.87 -4.96 3.63
N ASP A 72 -11.60 -3.98 4.15
CA ASP A 72 -11.79 -2.67 3.52
C ASP A 72 -10.43 -1.95 3.34
N ASN A 73 -9.60 -1.94 4.39
CA ASN A 73 -8.26 -1.34 4.35
C ASN A 73 -7.30 -2.09 3.41
N LEU A 74 -7.37 -3.42 3.38
CA LEU A 74 -6.59 -4.26 2.47
C LEU A 74 -6.91 -3.89 1.02
N ASN A 75 -8.20 -3.87 0.66
CA ASN A 75 -8.66 -3.54 -0.68
C ASN A 75 -8.23 -2.12 -1.08
N ALA A 76 -8.41 -1.14 -0.19
CA ALA A 76 -7.98 0.23 -0.45
C ALA A 76 -6.46 0.33 -0.66
N THR A 77 -5.66 -0.35 0.18
CA THR A 77 -4.20 -0.34 0.08
C THR A 77 -3.72 -1.02 -1.21
N MET A 78 -4.30 -2.15 -1.59
CA MET A 78 -3.97 -2.85 -2.84
C MET A 78 -4.34 -2.03 -4.07
N ALA A 79 -5.51 -1.37 -4.05
CA ALA A 79 -5.93 -0.49 -5.12
C ALA A 79 -4.96 0.70 -5.28
N GLU A 80 -4.50 1.25 -4.16
CA GLU A 80 -3.55 2.35 -4.15
C GLU A 80 -2.17 1.94 -4.68
N LEU A 81 -1.63 0.79 -4.25
CA LEU A 81 -0.39 0.22 -4.80
C LEU A 81 -0.50 0.00 -6.32
N SER A 82 -1.59 -0.61 -6.77
CA SER A 82 -1.85 -0.85 -8.19
C SER A 82 -1.94 0.44 -9.01
N LYS A 83 -2.55 1.49 -8.42
CA LYS A 83 -2.61 2.82 -9.03
C LYS A 83 -1.22 3.43 -9.15
N VAL A 84 -0.40 3.35 -8.10
CA VAL A 84 0.99 3.86 -8.11
C VAL A 84 1.80 3.14 -9.20
N ASP A 85 1.74 1.82 -9.28
CA ASP A 85 2.48 1.04 -10.28
C ASP A 85 2.09 1.41 -11.70
N ARG A 86 0.78 1.52 -11.97
CA ARG A 86 0.29 1.95 -13.28
C ARG A 86 0.79 3.34 -13.63
N ILE A 87 0.71 4.30 -12.71
CA ILE A 87 1.18 5.67 -12.97
C ILE A 87 2.68 5.66 -13.27
N LEU A 88 3.50 4.94 -12.50
CA LEU A 88 4.94 4.85 -12.72
C LEU A 88 5.28 4.25 -14.09
N GLU A 89 4.50 3.29 -14.57
CA GLU A 89 4.68 2.71 -15.89
C GLU A 89 4.24 3.66 -17.01
N ASP A 90 3.05 4.27 -16.86
CA ASP A 90 2.45 5.15 -17.87
C ASP A 90 3.26 6.44 -18.08
N ILE A 91 3.81 7.04 -17.01
CA ILE A 91 4.59 8.29 -17.14
C ILE A 91 5.87 8.11 -17.95
N SER A 92 6.34 6.87 -18.09
CA SER A 92 7.51 6.49 -18.90
C SER A 92 7.18 6.20 -20.36
N GLN A 93 5.90 6.19 -20.77
CA GLN A 93 5.52 5.89 -22.16
C GLN A 93 5.49 7.13 -23.07
N GLU A 94 5.51 8.34 -22.50
CA GLU A 94 5.48 9.58 -23.28
C GLU A 94 6.90 9.96 -23.75
N SER A 95 7.00 10.45 -25.00
CA SER A 95 8.28 10.88 -25.57
C SER A 95 8.93 12.00 -24.74
N GLY A 96 10.20 11.82 -24.39
CA GLY A 96 10.97 12.70 -23.52
C GLY A 96 10.74 12.47 -22.02
N CYS A 97 9.95 11.46 -21.63
CA CYS A 97 9.68 11.09 -20.24
C CYS A 97 10.10 9.63 -19.92
N GLU A 98 10.85 8.98 -20.81
CA GLU A 98 11.10 7.53 -20.81
C GLU A 98 11.63 7.00 -19.47
N LEU A 99 12.44 7.81 -18.80
CA LEU A 99 13.09 7.46 -17.54
C LEU A 99 12.33 7.90 -16.29
N TYR A 100 11.16 8.54 -16.42
CA TYR A 100 10.49 9.17 -15.28
C TYR A 100 10.05 8.14 -14.24
N GLY A 101 9.42 7.05 -14.67
CA GLY A 101 9.03 5.95 -13.80
C GLY A 101 10.22 5.31 -13.10
N GLU A 102 11.25 4.95 -13.88
CA GLU A 102 12.46 4.30 -13.38
C GLU A 102 13.20 5.17 -12.36
N VAL A 103 13.40 6.46 -12.65
CA VAL A 103 14.05 7.39 -11.72
C VAL A 103 13.27 7.50 -10.42
N LEU A 104 11.93 7.56 -10.47
CA LEU A 104 11.12 7.63 -9.25
C LEU A 104 11.18 6.32 -8.43
N ARG A 105 11.18 5.15 -9.09
CA ARG A 105 11.34 3.84 -8.42
C ARG A 105 12.69 3.76 -7.71
N GLU A 106 13.78 4.00 -8.44
CA GLU A 106 15.14 3.95 -7.91
C GLU A 106 15.34 4.95 -6.77
N TRP A 107 14.76 6.15 -6.88
CA TRP A 107 14.94 7.21 -5.89
C TRP A 107 14.15 6.99 -4.60
N TYR A 108 12.85 6.67 -4.70
CA TYR A 108 11.95 6.67 -3.54
C TYR A 108 11.64 5.26 -3.02
N ILE A 109 11.54 4.27 -3.91
CA ILE A 109 11.15 2.90 -3.56
C ILE A 109 12.39 2.07 -3.19
N GLU A 110 13.33 1.95 -4.12
CA GLU A 110 14.58 1.20 -3.91
C GLU A 110 15.57 1.94 -3.02
N ARG A 111 15.44 3.27 -2.92
CA ARG A 111 16.32 4.16 -2.16
C ARG A 111 17.80 4.01 -2.58
N THR A 112 18.01 3.82 -3.88
CA THR A 112 19.34 3.69 -4.48
C THR A 112 20.15 4.96 -4.21
N PRO A 113 21.45 4.84 -3.86
CA PRO A 113 22.32 5.99 -3.68
C PRO A 113 22.32 6.90 -4.92
N LYS A 114 22.22 8.21 -4.69
CA LYS A 114 21.95 9.20 -5.75
C LYS A 114 23.06 9.29 -6.81
N ASP A 115 24.27 8.91 -6.43
CA ASP A 115 25.46 8.78 -7.26
C ASP A 115 25.46 7.52 -8.14
N GLU A 116 24.69 6.50 -7.76
CA GLU A 116 24.54 5.24 -8.52
C GLU A 116 23.37 5.29 -9.52
N ILE A 117 22.34 6.11 -9.27
CA ILE A 117 21.17 6.22 -10.16
C ILE A 117 21.59 6.70 -11.56
N GLY A 118 22.48 7.69 -11.65
CA GLY A 118 22.93 8.25 -12.93
C GLY A 118 23.58 7.19 -13.84
N PRO A 119 24.62 6.49 -13.36
CA PRO A 119 25.20 5.36 -14.08
C PRO A 119 24.20 4.29 -14.51
N LYS A 120 23.21 3.94 -13.67
CA LYS A 120 22.18 2.95 -14.01
C LYS A 120 21.33 3.36 -15.22
N ILE A 121 20.90 4.62 -15.26
CA ILE A 121 20.01 5.13 -16.31
C ILE A 121 20.75 5.74 -17.52
N GLY A 122 22.10 5.71 -17.51
CA GLY A 122 22.92 6.25 -18.61
C GLY A 122 23.09 7.78 -18.62
N TYR A 123 22.84 8.48 -17.51
CA TYR A 123 22.93 9.94 -17.40
C TYR A 123 23.86 10.42 -16.28
N GLY A 124 24.41 11.62 -16.43
CA GLY A 124 25.19 12.27 -15.36
C GLY A 124 24.33 12.70 -14.16
N ARG A 125 24.93 12.75 -12.96
CA ARG A 125 24.25 13.04 -11.68
C ARG A 125 23.35 14.28 -11.69
N ARG A 126 23.77 15.41 -12.27
CA ARG A 126 22.92 16.63 -12.34
C ARG A 126 21.64 16.42 -13.15
N ASN A 127 21.69 15.59 -14.18
CA ASN A 127 20.52 15.29 -15.01
C ASN A 127 19.51 14.43 -14.24
N VAL A 128 19.96 13.55 -13.34
CA VAL A 128 19.07 12.71 -12.51
C VAL A 128 18.15 13.55 -11.64
N TYR A 129 18.67 14.56 -10.92
CA TYR A 129 17.85 15.42 -10.06
C TYR A 129 16.81 16.19 -10.86
N TYR A 130 17.22 16.72 -12.02
CA TYR A 130 16.32 17.45 -12.92
C TYR A 130 15.21 16.55 -13.48
N ILE A 131 15.55 15.34 -13.90
CA ILE A 131 14.57 14.33 -14.35
C ILE A 131 13.63 13.98 -13.20
N LYS A 132 14.16 13.71 -12.01
CA LYS A 132 13.38 13.40 -10.81
C LYS A 132 12.36 14.51 -10.50
N ASP A 133 12.78 15.78 -10.53
CA ASP A 133 11.91 16.92 -10.21
C ASP A 133 10.77 17.08 -11.21
N LYS A 134 11.01 16.78 -12.49
CA LYS A 134 9.94 16.75 -13.50
C LYS A 134 9.03 15.53 -13.34
N ALA A 135 9.63 14.37 -13.09
CA ALA A 135 8.91 13.12 -12.91
C ALA A 135 7.94 13.20 -11.74
N ILE A 136 8.38 13.72 -10.58
CA ILE A 136 7.52 13.80 -9.39
C ILE A 136 6.33 14.76 -9.58
N LYS A 137 6.52 15.86 -10.31
CA LYS A 137 5.43 16.77 -10.70
C LYS A 137 4.41 16.07 -11.58
N LYS A 138 4.88 15.34 -12.60
CA LYS A 138 4.01 14.57 -13.50
C LYS A 138 3.25 13.48 -12.74
N PHE A 139 3.94 12.75 -11.86
CA PHE A 139 3.34 11.75 -11.00
C PHE A 139 2.24 12.37 -10.11
N ALA A 140 2.52 13.49 -9.43
CA ALA A 140 1.55 14.18 -8.59
C ALA A 140 0.28 14.58 -9.37
N VAL A 141 0.43 15.10 -10.59
CA VAL A 141 -0.71 15.42 -11.46
C VAL A 141 -1.50 14.17 -11.86
N ARG A 142 -0.83 13.07 -12.23
CA ARG A 142 -1.50 11.80 -12.59
C ARG A 142 -2.22 11.19 -11.39
N HIS A 143 -1.69 11.38 -10.19
CA HIS A 143 -2.23 10.78 -8.97
C HIS A 143 -3.39 11.57 -8.37
N PHE A 144 -3.25 12.89 -8.24
CA PHE A 144 -4.22 13.77 -7.58
C PHE A 144 -5.11 14.56 -8.54
N GLY A 145 -4.79 14.59 -9.84
CA GLY A 145 -5.60 15.25 -10.85
C GLY A 145 -5.53 16.78 -10.81
N LEU A 146 -6.67 17.44 -11.08
CA LEU A 146 -6.76 18.88 -11.33
C LEU A 146 -6.25 19.73 -10.16
N ASP A 147 -6.42 19.28 -8.92
CA ASP A 147 -6.00 20.05 -7.76
C ASP A 147 -4.47 20.14 -7.64
N ALA A 148 -3.74 19.10 -8.05
CA ALA A 148 -2.29 19.16 -8.15
C ALA A 148 -1.83 20.14 -9.25
N VAL A 149 -2.52 20.19 -10.39
CA VAL A 149 -2.17 21.12 -11.48
C VAL A 149 -2.21 22.58 -11.03
N LYS A 150 -3.20 22.95 -10.21
CA LYS A 150 -3.35 24.33 -9.70
C LYS A 150 -2.26 24.74 -8.71
N ALA A 151 -1.53 23.77 -8.16
CA ALA A 151 -0.62 23.98 -7.03
C ALA A 151 0.87 23.80 -7.40
N ILE A 152 1.19 23.43 -8.65
CA ILE A 152 2.54 23.09 -9.14
C ILE A 152 3.12 24.20 -10.02
#